data_AF-A0A8T3ZCY6-F1
#
_entry.id   AF-A0A8T3ZCY6-F1
#
_cell.length_a   1.000
_cell.length_b   1.000
_cell.length_c   1.000
_cell.angle_alpha   90.00
_cell.angle_beta   90.00
_cell.angle_gamma   90.00
#
_symmetry.space_group_name_H-M   'P 1'
#
loop_
_entity.id
_entity.type
_entity.pdbx_description
1 polymer ?
#
loop_
_entity_poly.entity_id
_entity_poly.type
_entity_poly.pdbx_seq_one_letter_code
_entity_poly.pdbx_strand_id
1 'polypeptide(L)'
;MKKVFFAILVFALLAFAQDASAIEERSDKVDLLSKKHDRIVCRVQFYKTILGSAEENLNLSNPELVADLGAASQRLRSAAQAGDRAEFNSAMNELAKLSKDVVVDYNHAKGRLKGKSEVRKMLKEKFLAGKDDMNACLRLANINVAKARVNHVDKWVNHTMNISEKMKAKGINVTDLESITSQAREKSEKLSDAIHSGNSEKVDEVEREVRQSHLHLWARFHLSKLTLLLDRMDEVAAEKGYQSEVDSIKKLLEDTAALVNEGEPYSEGDFEQVYTNIKDASKQLRELYNNIKGG
;
A
#
# COMPACT_ATOMS: atom_id res chain seq x y z
N MET A 1 18.49 13.03 -40.05
CA MET A 1 19.03 13.56 -38.77
C MET A 1 17.97 13.86 -37.70
N LYS A 2 16.73 14.27 -38.02
CA LYS A 2 15.67 14.50 -36.99
C LYS A 2 15.20 13.20 -36.27
N LYS A 3 15.15 12.04 -36.94
CA LYS A 3 14.62 10.78 -36.38
C LYS A 3 15.53 10.10 -35.31
N VAL A 4 16.85 10.30 -35.36
CA VAL A 4 17.80 9.75 -34.36
C VAL A 4 17.73 10.52 -33.02
N PHE A 5 17.39 11.81 -33.07
CA PHE A 5 17.13 12.63 -31.87
C PHE A 5 15.89 12.15 -31.09
N PHE A 6 14.88 11.59 -31.78
CA PHE A 6 13.65 11.08 -31.17
C PHE A 6 13.88 9.82 -30.33
N ALA A 7 14.69 8.86 -30.81
CA ALA A 7 15.00 7.65 -30.05
C ALA A 7 15.81 7.95 -28.78
N ILE A 8 16.77 8.88 -28.81
CA ILE A 8 17.58 9.25 -27.63
C ILE A 8 16.71 9.91 -26.53
N LEU A 9 15.66 10.63 -26.93
CA LEU A 9 14.73 11.34 -26.03
C LEU A 9 13.95 10.38 -25.12
N VAL A 10 13.56 9.21 -25.62
CA VAL A 10 12.80 8.19 -24.87
C VAL A 10 13.68 7.49 -23.82
N PHE A 11 14.98 7.31 -24.09
CA PHE A 11 15.94 6.72 -23.13
C PHE A 11 16.03 7.51 -21.83
N ALA A 12 16.08 8.84 -21.92
CA ALA A 12 16.07 9.69 -20.75
C ALA A 12 14.76 9.57 -19.95
N LEU A 13 13.61 9.27 -20.58
CA LEU A 13 12.36 9.05 -19.83
C LEU A 13 12.33 7.69 -19.12
N LEU A 14 12.99 6.67 -19.67
CA LEU A 14 13.00 5.31 -19.14
C LEU A 14 14.12 5.07 -18.11
N ALA A 15 15.31 5.68 -18.29
CA ALA A 15 16.49 5.45 -17.44
C ALA A 15 16.50 6.26 -16.13
N PHE A 16 15.92 7.47 -16.10
CA PHE A 16 15.90 8.32 -14.88
C PHE A 16 14.85 7.91 -13.84
N ALA A 17 14.16 6.78 -14.03
CA ALA A 17 13.08 6.30 -13.16
C ALA A 17 13.48 5.16 -12.21
N GLN A 18 14.75 4.74 -12.16
CA GLN A 18 15.12 3.49 -11.48
C GLN A 18 16.01 3.63 -10.23
N ASP A 19 17.14 4.35 -10.22
CA ASP A 19 18.12 4.11 -9.14
C ASP A 19 17.92 4.94 -7.85
N ALA A 20 17.64 6.24 -7.95
CA ALA A 20 17.34 7.05 -6.77
C ALA A 20 15.90 6.85 -6.27
N SER A 21 14.94 6.70 -7.20
CA SER A 21 13.54 6.49 -6.89
C SER A 21 13.26 5.11 -6.30
N ALA A 22 13.89 4.02 -6.75
CA ALA A 22 13.64 2.70 -6.17
C ALA A 22 14.19 2.55 -4.74
N ILE A 23 15.31 3.23 -4.42
CA ILE A 23 15.88 3.25 -3.06
C ILE A 23 14.97 4.06 -2.12
N GLU A 24 14.51 5.23 -2.57
CA GLU A 24 13.62 6.09 -1.78
C GLU A 24 12.22 5.47 -1.61
N GLU A 25 11.65 4.90 -2.67
CA GLU A 25 10.38 4.18 -2.65
C GLU A 25 10.43 2.95 -1.73
N ARG A 26 11.57 2.25 -1.67
CA ARG A 26 11.80 1.16 -0.71
C ARG A 26 11.84 1.68 0.73
N SER A 27 12.52 2.80 1.01
CA SER A 27 12.60 3.40 2.34
C SER A 27 11.22 3.81 2.86
N ASP A 28 10.40 4.45 2.02
CA ASP A 28 9.07 4.92 2.44
C ASP A 28 8.08 3.77 2.60
N LYS A 29 8.20 2.74 1.76
CA LYS A 29 7.45 1.49 1.94
C LYS A 29 7.78 0.83 3.28
N VAL A 30 9.06 0.80 3.66
CA VAL A 30 9.51 0.27 4.95
C VAL A 30 8.97 1.08 6.12
N ASP A 31 9.00 2.42 6.05
CA ASP A 31 8.44 3.28 7.12
C ASP A 31 6.93 3.05 7.28
N LEU A 32 6.16 3.07 6.19
CA LEU A 32 4.73 2.84 6.22
C LEU A 32 4.37 1.45 6.78
N LEU A 33 5.07 0.39 6.36
CA LEU A 33 4.87 -0.95 6.89
C LEU A 33 5.24 -1.03 8.38
N SER A 34 6.30 -0.33 8.80
CA SER A 34 6.71 -0.26 10.20
C SER A 34 5.63 0.42 11.06
N LYS A 35 5.06 1.55 10.61
CA LYS A 35 3.95 2.20 11.33
C LYS A 35 2.70 1.33 11.39
N LYS A 36 2.40 0.57 10.33
CA LYS A 36 1.30 -0.40 10.34
C LYS A 36 1.56 -1.53 11.33
N HIS A 37 2.80 -2.02 11.43
CA HIS A 37 3.19 -2.98 12.46
C HIS A 37 2.94 -2.41 13.87
N ASP A 38 3.37 -1.18 14.15
CA ASP A 38 3.19 -0.56 15.48
C ASP A 38 1.71 -0.50 15.90
N ARG A 39 0.82 -0.20 14.95
CA ARG A 39 -0.64 -0.26 15.17
C ARG A 39 -1.13 -1.65 15.55
N ILE A 40 -0.58 -2.69 14.95
CA ILE A 40 -0.99 -4.08 15.21
C ILE A 40 -0.45 -4.59 16.54
N VAL A 41 0.74 -4.14 16.93
CA VAL A 41 1.31 -4.44 18.25
C VAL A 41 0.39 -3.98 19.38
N CYS A 42 -0.32 -2.85 19.24
CA CYS A 42 -1.34 -2.43 20.23
C CYS A 42 -2.39 -3.54 20.49
N ARG A 43 -2.86 -4.22 19.43
CA ARG A 43 -3.85 -5.31 19.55
C ARG A 43 -3.21 -6.58 20.11
N VAL A 44 -2.01 -6.92 19.66
CA VAL A 44 -1.27 -8.09 20.17
C VAL A 44 -1.01 -7.95 21.67
N GLN A 45 -0.61 -6.76 22.13
CA GLN A 45 -0.41 -6.48 23.56
C GLN A 45 -1.72 -6.64 24.34
N PHE A 46 -2.82 -6.10 23.84
CA PHE A 46 -4.14 -6.33 24.45
C PHE A 46 -4.49 -7.81 24.59
N TYR A 47 -4.29 -8.60 23.52
CA TYR A 47 -4.54 -10.05 23.54
C TYR A 47 -3.67 -10.77 24.56
N LYS A 48 -2.38 -10.42 24.66
CA LYS A 48 -1.48 -10.98 25.67
C LYS A 48 -1.94 -10.62 27.10
N THR A 49 -2.37 -9.38 27.33
CA THR A 49 -2.86 -8.92 28.64
C THR A 49 -4.11 -9.67 29.09
N ILE A 50 -5.08 -9.88 28.19
CA ILE A 50 -6.32 -10.60 28.56
C ILE A 50 -6.09 -12.09 28.77
N LEU A 51 -5.17 -12.70 28.02
CA LEU A 51 -4.76 -14.10 28.23
C LEU A 51 -4.01 -14.28 29.55
N GLY A 52 -3.02 -13.42 29.85
CA GLY A 52 -2.31 -13.45 31.13
C GLY A 52 -3.24 -13.23 32.32
N SER A 53 -4.22 -12.32 32.18
CA SER A 53 -5.25 -12.12 33.21
C SER A 53 -6.12 -13.37 33.42
N ALA A 54 -6.44 -14.11 32.36
CA ALA A 54 -7.17 -15.37 32.46
C ALA A 54 -6.33 -16.47 33.12
N GLU A 55 -5.04 -16.56 32.78
CA GLU A 55 -4.09 -17.50 33.38
C GLU A 55 -3.97 -17.28 34.90
N GLU A 56 -3.64 -16.07 35.33
CA GLU A 56 -3.47 -15.69 36.75
C GLU A 56 -4.68 -16.03 37.61
N ASN A 57 -5.89 -15.87 37.07
CA ASN A 57 -7.12 -15.88 37.86
C ASN A 57 -7.94 -17.17 37.67
N LEU A 58 -7.66 -17.96 36.64
CA LEU A 58 -8.43 -19.15 36.28
C LEU A 58 -7.57 -20.39 36.10
N ASN A 59 -6.24 -20.27 36.19
CA ASN A 59 -5.30 -21.33 35.84
C ASN A 59 -5.54 -21.87 34.42
N LEU A 60 -5.97 -20.99 33.52
CA LEU A 60 -6.21 -21.27 32.11
C LEU A 60 -5.12 -20.59 31.31
N SER A 61 -4.01 -21.30 31.16
CA SER A 61 -2.92 -20.89 30.29
C SER A 61 -3.14 -21.50 28.90
N ASN A 62 -3.08 -20.68 27.86
CA ASN A 62 -2.83 -21.15 26.50
C ASN A 62 -1.47 -20.58 26.06
N PRO A 63 -0.35 -21.15 26.57
CA PRO A 63 0.97 -20.60 26.33
C PRO A 63 1.36 -20.71 24.85
N GLU A 64 0.81 -21.69 24.13
CA GLU A 64 0.96 -21.86 22.68
C GLU A 64 0.38 -20.64 21.95
N LEU A 65 -0.85 -20.23 22.26
CA LEU A 65 -1.48 -19.07 21.63
C LEU A 65 -0.73 -17.75 21.92
N VAL A 66 -0.18 -17.58 23.12
CA VAL A 66 0.67 -16.43 23.47
C VAL A 66 1.98 -16.44 22.68
N ALA A 67 2.60 -17.61 22.53
CA ALA A 67 3.81 -17.80 21.74
C ALA A 67 3.55 -17.54 20.25
N ASP A 68 2.47 -18.06 19.70
CA ASP A 68 2.06 -17.89 18.30
C ASP A 68 1.78 -16.41 17.98
N LEU A 69 1.08 -15.70 18.85
CA LEU A 69 0.90 -14.25 18.73
C LEU A 69 2.25 -13.51 18.72
N GLY A 70 3.21 -13.95 19.55
CA GLY A 70 4.56 -13.41 19.56
C GLY A 70 5.33 -13.67 18.27
N ALA A 71 5.31 -14.91 17.79
CA ALA A 71 5.99 -15.33 16.58
C ALA A 71 5.43 -14.63 15.33
N ALA A 72 4.09 -14.58 15.19
CA ALA A 72 3.43 -13.90 14.09
C ALA A 72 3.69 -12.38 14.11
N SER A 73 3.70 -11.75 15.29
CA SER A 73 4.08 -10.33 15.43
C SER A 73 5.54 -10.09 15.05
N GLN A 74 6.46 -11.00 15.39
CA GLN A 74 7.87 -10.89 15.01
C GLN A 74 8.08 -11.08 13.51
N ARG A 75 7.37 -12.04 12.89
CA ARG A 75 7.36 -12.20 11.42
C ARG A 75 6.86 -10.95 10.72
N LEU A 76 5.78 -10.35 11.23
CA LEU A 76 5.26 -9.08 10.72
C LEU A 76 6.31 -7.97 10.78
N ARG A 77 7.04 -7.85 11.89
CA ARG A 77 8.13 -6.89 12.06
C ARG A 77 9.26 -7.12 11.05
N SER A 78 9.72 -8.36 10.91
CA SER A 78 10.77 -8.72 9.96
C SER A 78 10.37 -8.42 8.52
N ALA A 79 9.12 -8.73 8.14
CA ALA A 79 8.57 -8.38 6.83
C ALA A 79 8.51 -6.86 6.60
N ALA A 80 8.10 -6.09 7.62
CA ALA A 80 8.09 -4.64 7.55
C ALA A 80 9.49 -4.06 7.32
N GLN A 81 10.48 -4.53 8.08
CA GLN A 81 11.89 -4.11 7.96
C GLN A 81 12.50 -4.50 6.61
N ALA A 82 12.08 -5.62 6.03
CA ALA A 82 12.51 -6.06 4.70
C ALA A 82 11.81 -5.31 3.56
N GLY A 83 10.67 -4.66 3.82
CA GLY A 83 9.79 -4.11 2.80
C GLY A 83 9.01 -5.19 2.02
N ASP A 84 8.87 -6.39 2.59
CA ASP A 84 8.18 -7.53 1.98
C ASP A 84 6.67 -7.43 2.25
N ARG A 85 5.91 -6.99 1.23
CA ARG A 85 4.46 -6.80 1.35
C ARG A 85 3.71 -8.13 1.35
N ALA A 86 4.21 -9.16 0.68
CA ALA A 86 3.54 -10.45 0.59
C ALA A 86 3.62 -11.17 1.94
N GLU A 87 4.82 -11.24 2.53
CA GLU A 87 5.00 -11.82 3.86
C GLU A 87 4.32 -10.97 4.95
N PHE A 88 4.34 -9.64 4.82
CA PHE A 88 3.61 -8.76 5.75
C PHE A 88 2.11 -9.06 5.75
N ASN A 89 1.50 -9.19 4.56
CA ASN A 89 0.08 -9.54 4.44
C ASN A 89 -0.22 -10.96 4.93
N SER A 90 0.69 -11.91 4.69
CA SER A 90 0.58 -13.29 5.20
C SER A 90 0.54 -13.31 6.73
N ALA A 91 1.52 -12.66 7.38
CA ALA A 91 1.59 -12.54 8.84
C ALA A 91 0.38 -11.77 9.42
N MET A 92 -0.13 -10.75 8.73
CA MET A 92 -1.38 -10.05 9.09
C MET A 92 -2.59 -10.99 9.11
N ASN A 93 -2.73 -11.83 8.10
CA ASN A 93 -3.83 -12.80 8.01
C ASN A 93 -3.74 -13.87 9.10
N GLU A 94 -2.53 -14.31 9.43
CA GLU A 94 -2.27 -15.22 10.55
C GLU A 94 -2.66 -14.57 11.89
N LEU A 95 -2.20 -13.35 12.15
CA LEU A 95 -2.59 -12.58 13.34
C LEU A 95 -4.11 -12.40 13.43
N ALA A 96 -4.81 -12.19 12.31
CA ALA A 96 -6.26 -12.07 12.29
C ALA A 96 -6.97 -13.38 12.68
N LYS A 97 -6.40 -14.56 12.34
CA LYS A 97 -6.90 -15.87 12.78
C LYS A 97 -6.65 -16.05 14.28
N LEU A 98 -5.40 -15.89 14.72
CA LEU A 98 -5.01 -16.00 16.14
C LEU A 98 -5.84 -15.07 17.04
N SER A 99 -6.14 -13.85 16.57
CA SER A 99 -6.99 -12.89 17.29
C SER A 99 -8.39 -13.43 17.57
N LYS A 100 -8.96 -14.24 16.66
CA LYS A 100 -10.27 -14.88 16.86
C LYS A 100 -10.16 -15.98 17.92
N ASP A 101 -9.11 -16.78 17.88
CA ASP A 101 -8.86 -17.86 18.83
C ASP A 101 -8.70 -17.32 20.25
N VAL A 102 -8.01 -16.20 20.42
CA VAL A 102 -7.90 -15.49 21.72
C VAL A 102 -9.28 -15.14 22.28
N VAL A 103 -10.17 -14.60 21.44
CA VAL A 103 -11.52 -14.20 21.87
C VAL A 103 -12.35 -15.42 22.26
N VAL A 104 -12.23 -16.52 21.53
CA VAL A 104 -12.89 -17.79 21.84
C VAL A 104 -12.41 -18.32 23.19
N ASP A 105 -11.09 -18.41 23.40
CA ASP A 105 -10.49 -18.91 24.63
C ASP A 105 -10.85 -18.04 25.84
N TYR A 106 -10.78 -16.72 25.71
CA TYR A 106 -11.20 -15.81 26.76
C TYR A 106 -12.68 -15.97 27.12
N ASN A 107 -13.56 -16.15 26.13
CA ASN A 107 -15.00 -16.37 26.38
C ASN A 107 -15.26 -17.74 27.03
N HIS A 108 -14.56 -18.79 26.61
CA HIS A 108 -14.62 -20.10 27.28
C HIS A 108 -14.18 -20.01 28.73
N ALA A 109 -13.07 -19.31 28.99
CA ALA A 109 -12.56 -19.06 30.33
C ALA A 109 -13.59 -18.34 31.22
N LYS A 110 -14.22 -17.28 30.68
CA LYS A 110 -15.31 -16.56 31.36
C LYS A 110 -16.58 -17.41 31.58
N GLY A 111 -16.86 -18.35 30.69
CA GLY A 111 -17.96 -19.31 30.80
C GLY A 111 -17.79 -20.29 31.96
N ARG A 112 -16.54 -20.68 32.27
CA ARG A 112 -16.18 -21.57 33.40
C ARG A 112 -16.35 -20.91 34.79
N LEU A 113 -16.62 -19.60 34.83
CA LEU A 113 -16.81 -18.81 36.06
C LEU A 113 -18.26 -18.71 36.55
N LYS A 114 -19.15 -19.65 36.17
CA LYS A 114 -20.53 -19.66 36.70
C LYS A 114 -20.49 -19.73 38.24
N GLY A 115 -21.13 -18.77 38.91
CA GLY A 115 -21.18 -18.67 40.37
C GLY A 115 -20.04 -17.92 41.05
N LYS A 116 -19.01 -17.46 40.32
CA LYS A 116 -17.87 -16.69 40.86
C LYS A 116 -17.97 -15.21 40.49
N SER A 117 -18.86 -14.46 41.15
CA SER A 117 -19.19 -13.06 40.82
C SER A 117 -17.97 -12.13 40.86
N GLU A 118 -17.16 -12.22 41.91
CA GLU A 118 -16.01 -11.33 42.12
C GLU A 118 -14.91 -11.54 41.07
N VAL A 119 -14.58 -12.79 40.76
CA VAL A 119 -13.57 -13.10 39.72
C VAL A 119 -14.06 -12.65 38.34
N ARG A 120 -15.36 -12.80 38.06
CA ARG A 120 -15.96 -12.32 36.81
C ARG A 120 -15.95 -10.79 36.72
N LYS A 121 -16.20 -10.08 37.83
CA LYS A 121 -16.13 -8.62 37.91
C LYS A 121 -14.70 -8.14 37.66
N MET A 122 -13.72 -8.71 38.35
CA MET A 122 -12.30 -8.41 38.17
C MET A 122 -11.83 -8.62 36.72
N LEU A 123 -12.15 -9.75 36.09
CA LEU A 123 -11.76 -10.00 34.70
C LEU A 123 -12.42 -9.03 33.71
N LYS A 124 -13.66 -8.61 34.00
CA LYS A 124 -14.34 -7.58 33.21
C LYS A 124 -13.64 -6.23 33.35
N GLU A 125 -13.27 -5.84 34.57
CA GLU A 125 -12.53 -4.59 34.83
C GLU A 125 -11.16 -4.60 34.15
N LYS A 126 -10.39 -5.69 34.27
CA LYS A 126 -9.10 -5.85 33.54
C LYS A 126 -9.26 -5.80 32.03
N PHE A 127 -10.32 -6.42 31.48
CA PHE A 127 -10.62 -6.36 30.05
C PHE A 127 -10.95 -4.93 29.60
N LEU A 128 -11.76 -4.20 30.37
CA LEU A 128 -12.11 -2.82 30.06
C LEU A 128 -10.89 -1.90 30.13
N ALA A 129 -10.06 -2.01 31.17
CA ALA A 129 -8.82 -1.26 31.29
C ALA A 129 -7.87 -1.55 30.12
N GLY A 130 -7.64 -2.83 29.80
CA GLY A 130 -6.81 -3.20 28.64
C GLY A 130 -7.37 -2.72 27.31
N LYS A 131 -8.70 -2.65 27.17
CA LYS A 131 -9.36 -2.10 25.97
C LYS A 131 -9.12 -0.59 25.87
N ASP A 132 -9.17 0.13 26.98
CA ASP A 132 -8.91 1.57 27.01
C ASP A 132 -7.45 1.88 26.67
N ASP A 133 -6.50 1.10 27.22
CA ASP A 133 -5.07 1.19 26.88
C ASP A 133 -4.82 0.89 25.39
N MET A 134 -5.46 -0.15 24.86
CA MET A 134 -5.40 -0.50 23.44
C MET A 134 -5.92 0.65 22.58
N ASN A 135 -7.06 1.25 22.94
CA ASN A 135 -7.64 2.36 22.19
C ASN A 135 -6.73 3.60 22.21
N ALA A 136 -6.11 3.91 23.36
CA ALA A 136 -5.13 4.99 23.45
C ALA A 136 -3.91 4.73 22.56
N CYS A 137 -3.37 3.51 22.57
CA CYS A 137 -2.29 3.08 21.69
C CYS A 137 -2.67 3.19 20.22
N LEU A 138 -3.86 2.70 19.83
CA LEU A 138 -4.36 2.73 18.47
C LEU A 138 -4.52 4.16 17.94
N ARG A 139 -5.02 5.10 18.76
CA ARG A 139 -5.13 6.52 18.35
C ARG A 139 -3.78 7.11 17.94
N LEU A 140 -2.74 6.88 18.75
CA LEU A 140 -1.38 7.35 18.45
C LEU A 140 -0.79 6.64 17.22
N ALA A 141 -0.97 5.32 17.13
CA ALA A 141 -0.46 4.54 16.01
C ALA A 141 -1.15 4.91 14.68
N ASN A 142 -2.47 5.19 14.70
CA ASN A 142 -3.22 5.64 13.53
C ASN A 142 -2.70 6.97 12.99
N ILE A 143 -2.43 7.94 13.87
CA ILE A 143 -1.81 9.21 13.48
C ILE A 143 -0.44 8.97 12.84
N ASN A 144 0.37 8.07 13.39
CA ASN A 144 1.69 7.77 12.82
C ASN A 144 1.60 7.09 11.45
N VAL A 145 0.64 6.17 11.26
CA VAL A 145 0.36 5.58 9.94
C VAL A 145 -0.09 6.64 8.94
N ALA A 146 -0.98 7.55 9.36
CA ALA A 146 -1.46 8.64 8.52
C ALA A 146 -0.33 9.60 8.12
N LYS A 147 0.59 9.94 9.04
CA LYS A 147 1.78 10.74 8.71
C LYS A 147 2.70 10.04 7.71
N ALA A 148 2.99 8.75 7.92
CA ALA A 148 3.77 7.97 6.97
C ALA A 148 3.08 7.89 5.59
N ARG A 149 1.74 7.84 5.57
CA ARG A 149 0.95 7.87 4.34
C ARG A 149 1.09 9.19 3.60
N VAL A 150 0.94 10.32 4.28
CA VAL A 150 1.14 11.67 3.70
C VAL A 150 2.53 11.74 3.06
N ASN A 151 3.57 11.39 3.82
CA ASN A 151 4.95 11.38 3.30
C ASN A 151 5.11 10.52 2.04
N HIS A 152 4.55 9.31 2.05
CA HIS A 152 4.60 8.41 0.90
C HIS A 152 3.89 8.98 -0.33
N VAL A 153 2.69 9.54 -0.15
CA VAL A 153 1.90 10.13 -1.25
C VAL A 153 2.58 11.39 -1.79
N ASP A 154 3.08 12.28 -0.92
CA ASP A 154 3.75 13.52 -1.33
C ASP A 154 5.02 13.25 -2.15
N LYS A 155 5.80 12.26 -1.74
CA LYS A 155 6.98 11.84 -2.51
C LYS A 155 6.60 11.24 -3.86
N TRP A 156 5.57 10.39 -3.90
CA TRP A 156 5.04 9.88 -5.17
C TRP A 156 4.57 11.03 -6.07
N VAL A 157 3.80 12.00 -5.54
CA VAL A 157 3.35 13.21 -6.25
C VAL A 157 4.55 14.00 -6.81
N ASN A 158 5.58 14.23 -6.01
CA ASN A 158 6.76 14.97 -6.48
C ASN A 158 7.52 14.20 -7.57
N HIS A 159 7.61 12.87 -7.44
CA HIS A 159 8.21 12.02 -8.46
C HIS A 159 7.41 12.05 -9.77
N THR A 160 6.08 11.96 -9.71
CA THR A 160 5.22 11.99 -10.90
C THR A 160 5.19 13.37 -11.55
N MET A 161 5.22 14.46 -10.78
CA MET A 161 5.40 15.82 -11.31
C MET A 161 6.68 15.93 -12.13
N ASN A 162 7.81 15.47 -11.58
CA ASN A 162 9.09 15.50 -12.30
C ASN A 162 9.06 14.69 -13.61
N ILE A 163 8.31 13.57 -13.64
CA ILE A 163 8.09 12.80 -14.87
C ILE A 163 7.26 13.62 -15.88
N SER A 164 6.13 14.19 -15.44
CA SER A 164 5.24 15.00 -16.27
C SER A 164 5.97 16.20 -16.88
N GLU A 165 6.79 16.92 -16.09
CA GLU A 165 7.60 18.05 -16.57
C GLU A 165 8.60 17.61 -17.64
N LYS A 166 9.29 16.47 -17.44
CA LYS A 166 10.22 15.91 -18.43
C LYS A 166 9.53 15.47 -19.71
N MET A 167 8.30 14.94 -19.63
CA MET A 167 7.50 14.57 -20.79
C MET A 167 6.98 15.81 -21.53
N LYS A 168 6.54 16.84 -20.79
CA LYS A 168 6.11 18.14 -21.33
C LYS A 168 7.21 18.86 -22.08
N ALA A 169 8.42 18.90 -21.51
CA ALA A 169 9.61 19.47 -22.16
C ALA A 169 9.96 18.79 -23.50
N LYS A 170 9.41 17.58 -23.74
CA LYS A 170 9.56 16.80 -24.97
C LYS A 170 8.37 16.95 -25.91
N GLY A 171 7.47 17.89 -25.65
CA GLY A 171 6.29 18.16 -26.45
C GLY A 171 5.18 17.13 -26.30
N ILE A 172 5.20 16.30 -25.25
CA ILE A 172 4.11 15.37 -24.95
C ILE A 172 3.03 16.13 -24.18
N ASN A 173 1.77 15.96 -24.58
CA ASN A 173 0.64 16.47 -23.81
C ASN A 173 0.50 15.65 -22.52
N VAL A 174 0.64 16.31 -21.37
CA VAL A 174 0.62 15.67 -20.04
C VAL A 174 -0.57 16.09 -19.19
N THR A 175 -1.61 16.71 -19.77
CA THR A 175 -2.78 17.22 -19.03
C THR A 175 -3.39 16.16 -18.10
N ASP A 176 -3.55 14.91 -18.56
CA ASP A 176 -4.11 13.84 -17.73
C ASP A 176 -3.18 13.48 -16.56
N LEU A 177 -1.87 13.42 -16.80
CA LEU A 177 -0.87 13.14 -15.76
C LEU A 177 -0.83 14.24 -14.70
N GLU A 178 -0.91 15.51 -15.12
CA GLU A 178 -0.99 16.68 -14.23
C GLU A 178 -2.29 16.62 -13.40
N SER A 179 -3.43 16.29 -14.01
CA SER A 179 -4.72 16.14 -13.32
C SER A 179 -4.71 15.04 -12.27
N ILE A 180 -4.20 13.85 -12.60
CA ILE A 180 -4.08 12.71 -11.67
C ILE A 180 -3.17 13.08 -10.49
N THR A 181 -2.05 13.75 -10.77
CA THR A 181 -1.10 14.17 -9.74
C THR A 181 -1.70 15.23 -8.82
N SER A 182 -2.48 16.16 -9.36
CA SER A 182 -3.22 17.16 -8.58
C SER A 182 -4.24 16.52 -7.64
N GLN A 183 -5.01 15.52 -8.11
CA GLN A 183 -5.98 14.79 -7.27
C GLN A 183 -5.29 14.08 -6.09
N ALA A 184 -4.13 13.47 -6.32
CA ALA A 184 -3.39 12.81 -5.25
C ALA A 184 -2.82 13.80 -4.23
N ARG A 185 -2.36 14.98 -4.68
CA ARG A 185 -1.94 16.06 -3.78
C ARG A 185 -3.08 16.52 -2.89
N GLU A 186 -4.25 16.78 -3.47
CA GLU A 186 -5.45 17.18 -2.71
C GLU A 186 -5.83 16.13 -1.64
N LYS A 187 -5.74 14.84 -1.99
CA LYS A 187 -5.98 13.74 -1.05
C LYS A 187 -4.94 13.71 0.09
N SER A 188 -3.67 13.94 -0.22
CA SER A 188 -2.60 14.04 0.79
C SER A 188 -2.83 15.22 1.74
N GLU A 189 -3.18 16.39 1.18
CA GLU A 189 -3.50 17.61 1.94
C GLU A 189 -4.69 17.39 2.88
N LYS A 190 -5.77 16.78 2.40
CA LYS A 190 -6.93 16.41 3.24
C LYS A 190 -6.54 15.53 4.43
N LEU A 191 -5.63 14.56 4.23
CA LEU A 191 -5.14 13.72 5.32
C LEU A 191 -4.25 14.50 6.28
N SER A 192 -3.41 15.39 5.77
CA SER A 192 -2.62 16.31 6.59
C SER A 192 -3.54 17.18 7.47
N ASP A 193 -4.60 17.76 6.92
CA ASP A 193 -5.58 18.55 7.67
C ASP A 193 -6.32 17.73 8.73
N ALA A 194 -6.67 16.48 8.41
CA ALA A 194 -7.27 15.56 9.37
C ALA A 194 -6.31 15.29 10.54
N ILE A 195 -5.02 15.07 10.28
CA ILE A 195 -3.98 14.90 11.31
C ILE A 195 -3.89 16.16 12.19
N HIS A 196 -3.86 17.35 11.60
CA HIS A 196 -3.78 18.63 12.33
C HIS A 196 -5.02 18.89 13.20
N SER A 197 -6.19 18.36 12.82
CA SER A 197 -7.42 18.49 13.61
C SER A 197 -7.38 17.73 14.95
N GLY A 198 -6.48 16.76 15.10
CA GLY A 198 -6.39 15.92 16.29
C GLY A 198 -7.56 14.93 16.49
N ASN A 199 -8.54 14.91 15.59
CA ASN A 199 -9.68 14.00 15.65
C ASN A 199 -9.30 12.64 15.02
N SER A 200 -9.11 11.62 15.85
CA SER A 200 -8.71 10.28 15.41
C SER A 200 -9.73 9.59 14.48
N GLU A 201 -11.03 9.83 14.67
CA GLU A 201 -12.06 9.24 13.81
C GLU A 201 -11.99 9.84 12.41
N LYS A 202 -11.81 11.15 12.32
CA LYS A 202 -11.59 11.86 11.05
C LYS A 202 -10.28 11.41 10.39
N VAL A 203 -9.21 11.22 11.16
CA VAL A 203 -7.93 10.69 10.63
C VAL A 203 -8.13 9.30 10.02
N ASP A 204 -8.86 8.41 10.70
CA ASP A 204 -9.11 7.04 10.23
C ASP A 204 -9.98 6.99 8.98
N GLU A 205 -11.00 7.85 8.91
CA GLU A 205 -11.86 8.02 7.73
C GLU A 205 -11.05 8.49 6.52
N VAL A 206 -10.32 9.60 6.67
CA VAL A 206 -9.55 10.19 5.57
C VAL A 206 -8.37 9.29 5.17
N GLU A 207 -7.69 8.60 6.10
CA GLU A 207 -6.62 7.65 5.74
C GLU A 207 -7.15 6.54 4.84
N ARG A 208 -8.37 6.04 5.10
CA ARG A 208 -9.00 5.00 4.30
C ARG A 208 -9.30 5.50 2.89
N GLU A 209 -9.85 6.71 2.76
CA GLU A 209 -10.09 7.33 1.46
C GLU A 209 -8.81 7.53 0.67
N VAL A 210 -7.76 8.06 1.30
CA VAL A 210 -6.46 8.26 0.66
C VAL A 210 -5.85 6.93 0.24
N ARG A 211 -5.94 5.90 1.09
CA ARG A 211 -5.44 4.55 0.77
C ARG A 211 -6.12 3.99 -0.48
N GLN A 212 -7.45 4.07 -0.57
CA GLN A 212 -8.21 3.57 -1.71
C GLN A 212 -7.92 4.40 -2.97
N SER A 213 -7.93 5.73 -2.85
CA SER A 213 -7.67 6.64 -3.95
C SER A 213 -6.26 6.49 -4.51
N HIS A 214 -5.25 6.31 -3.65
CA HIS A 214 -3.85 6.25 -4.06
C HIS A 214 -3.56 5.08 -5.00
N LEU A 215 -4.12 3.89 -4.75
CA LEU A 215 -3.93 2.74 -5.63
C LEU A 215 -4.52 2.97 -7.04
N HIS A 216 -5.69 3.60 -7.08
CA HIS A 216 -6.36 3.96 -8.33
C HIS A 216 -5.61 5.06 -9.10
N LEU A 217 -5.22 6.14 -8.41
CA LEU A 217 -4.46 7.24 -9.01
C LEU A 217 -3.07 6.81 -9.47
N TRP A 218 -2.42 5.89 -8.75
CA TRP A 218 -1.17 5.26 -9.19
C TRP A 218 -1.37 4.53 -10.53
N ALA A 219 -2.38 3.67 -10.62
CA ALA A 219 -2.62 2.89 -11.83
C ALA A 219 -2.96 3.79 -13.02
N ARG A 220 -3.84 4.78 -12.83
CA ARG A 220 -4.18 5.77 -13.86
C ARG A 220 -2.97 6.54 -14.35
N PHE A 221 -2.11 6.99 -13.44
CA PHE A 221 -0.89 7.70 -13.84
C PHE A 221 0.00 6.82 -14.72
N HIS A 222 0.24 5.58 -14.31
CA HIS A 222 1.10 4.66 -15.06
C HIS A 222 0.49 4.21 -16.38
N LEU A 223 -0.82 3.96 -16.44
CA LEU A 223 -1.54 3.68 -17.66
C LEU A 223 -1.39 4.84 -18.65
N SER A 224 -1.79 6.06 -18.26
CA SER A 224 -1.67 7.25 -19.12
C SER A 224 -0.23 7.49 -19.57
N LYS A 225 0.75 7.32 -18.68
CA LYS A 225 2.18 7.46 -19.02
C LYS A 225 2.60 6.45 -20.08
N LEU A 226 2.27 5.18 -19.91
CA LEU A 226 2.67 4.13 -20.84
C LEU A 226 2.00 4.29 -22.21
N THR A 227 0.72 4.67 -22.23
CA THR A 227 0.00 5.00 -23.48
C THR A 227 0.69 6.15 -24.22
N LEU A 228 0.97 7.26 -23.55
CA LEU A 228 1.66 8.41 -24.16
C LEU A 228 3.05 8.06 -24.72
N LEU A 229 3.77 7.16 -24.06
CA LEU A 229 5.07 6.69 -24.53
C LEU A 229 4.95 5.74 -25.73
N LEU A 230 3.97 4.83 -25.70
CA LEU A 230 3.72 3.89 -26.80
C LEU A 230 3.26 4.63 -28.07
N ASP A 231 2.36 5.60 -27.94
CA ASP A 231 1.87 6.42 -29.07
C ASP A 231 3.02 7.14 -29.78
N ARG A 232 4.06 7.54 -29.03
CA ARG A 232 5.26 8.16 -29.59
C ARG A 232 6.18 7.19 -30.31
N MET A 233 6.07 5.90 -30.01
CA MET A 233 6.90 4.86 -30.59
C MET A 233 6.20 4.12 -31.72
N ASP A 234 4.87 4.16 -31.79
CA ASP A 234 4.04 3.37 -32.71
C ASP A 234 4.50 3.49 -34.17
N GLU A 235 4.57 4.73 -34.70
CA GLU A 235 5.00 4.96 -36.09
C GLU A 235 6.41 4.41 -36.37
N VAL A 236 7.36 4.60 -35.45
CA VAL A 236 8.75 4.16 -35.63
C VAL A 236 8.86 2.63 -35.48
N ALA A 237 8.08 2.04 -34.57
CA ALA A 237 7.98 0.61 -34.38
C ALA A 237 7.41 -0.07 -35.64
N ALA A 238 6.34 0.49 -36.21
CA ALA A 238 5.74 0.05 -37.46
C ALA A 238 6.73 0.12 -38.63
N GLU A 239 7.44 1.25 -38.80
CA GLU A 239 8.48 1.42 -39.82
C GLU A 239 9.61 0.36 -39.69
N LYS A 240 9.87 -0.13 -38.48
CA LYS A 240 10.91 -1.13 -38.18
C LYS A 240 10.39 -2.57 -38.08
N GLY A 241 9.11 -2.82 -38.33
CA GLY A 241 8.53 -4.16 -38.33
C GLY A 241 8.19 -4.73 -36.95
N TYR A 242 8.11 -3.89 -35.91
CA TYR A 242 7.79 -4.28 -34.53
C TYR A 242 6.30 -4.04 -34.16
N GLN A 243 5.39 -4.14 -35.13
CA GLN A 243 3.96 -3.87 -34.89
C GLN A 243 3.34 -4.88 -33.92
N SER A 244 3.74 -6.15 -33.99
CA SER A 244 3.25 -7.19 -33.08
C SER A 244 3.50 -6.88 -31.60
N GLU A 245 4.66 -6.28 -31.31
CA GLU A 245 5.05 -5.88 -29.97
C GLU A 245 4.24 -4.67 -29.52
N VAL A 246 3.98 -3.71 -30.41
CA VAL A 246 3.07 -2.59 -30.13
C VAL A 246 1.67 -3.10 -29.77
N ASP A 247 1.13 -4.02 -30.57
CA ASP A 247 -0.22 -4.55 -30.37
C ASP A 247 -0.33 -5.34 -29.06
N SER A 248 0.72 -6.10 -28.69
CA SER A 248 0.82 -6.77 -27.40
C SER A 248 0.79 -5.79 -26.22
N ILE A 249 1.54 -4.69 -26.31
CA ILE A 249 1.54 -3.64 -25.27
C ILE A 249 0.17 -2.96 -25.22
N LYS A 250 -0.43 -2.59 -26.36
CA LYS A 250 -1.77 -1.97 -26.43
C LYS A 250 -2.80 -2.83 -25.73
N LYS A 251 -2.80 -4.14 -25.98
CA LYS A 251 -3.72 -5.07 -25.32
C LYS A 251 -3.58 -5.05 -23.79
N LEU A 252 -2.36 -5.07 -23.25
CA LEU A 252 -2.16 -4.97 -21.79
C LEU A 252 -2.67 -3.65 -21.22
N LEU A 253 -2.48 -2.54 -21.95
CA LEU A 253 -2.97 -1.23 -21.54
C LEU A 253 -4.50 -1.14 -21.63
N GLU A 254 -5.13 -1.74 -22.65
CA GLU A 254 -6.58 -1.84 -22.80
C GLU A 254 -7.22 -2.69 -21.70
N ASP A 255 -6.65 -3.88 -21.42
CA ASP A 255 -7.09 -4.74 -20.31
C ASP A 255 -6.98 -4.02 -18.96
N THR A 256 -5.92 -3.22 -18.78
CA THR A 256 -5.77 -2.37 -17.59
C THR A 256 -6.82 -1.26 -17.57
N ALA A 257 -7.01 -0.57 -18.69
CA ALA A 257 -7.97 0.52 -18.85
C ALA A 257 -9.40 0.07 -18.54
N ALA A 258 -9.79 -1.14 -18.93
CA ALA A 258 -11.10 -1.71 -18.62
C ALA A 258 -11.35 -1.88 -17.10
N LEU A 259 -10.29 -1.99 -16.30
CA LEU A 259 -10.38 -2.13 -14.84
C LEU A 259 -10.27 -0.77 -14.13
N VAL A 260 -9.54 0.18 -14.69
CA VAL A 260 -9.21 1.46 -14.00
C VAL A 260 -9.92 2.68 -14.56
N ASN A 261 -10.59 2.58 -15.70
CA ASN A 261 -11.48 3.63 -16.21
C ASN A 261 -12.87 3.49 -15.61
N GLU A 262 -13.57 4.63 -15.53
CA GLU A 262 -14.79 4.91 -14.75
C GLU A 262 -14.47 5.39 -13.32
N GLY A 263 -15.13 6.46 -12.89
CA GLY A 263 -14.74 7.36 -11.80
C GLY A 263 -14.65 6.77 -10.39
N GLU A 264 -14.70 5.45 -10.23
CA GLU A 264 -14.63 4.74 -8.96
C GLU A 264 -13.29 3.99 -8.81
N PRO A 265 -12.75 3.87 -7.59
CA PRO A 265 -11.61 3.00 -7.31
C PRO A 265 -11.91 1.55 -7.69
N TYR A 266 -11.02 0.92 -8.45
CA TYR A 266 -11.11 -0.50 -8.76
C TYR A 266 -10.90 -1.36 -7.50
N SER A 267 -11.40 -2.59 -7.50
CA SER A 267 -11.40 -3.43 -6.30
C SER A 267 -9.99 -3.89 -5.89
N GLU A 268 -9.76 -4.18 -4.61
CA GLU A 268 -8.49 -4.80 -4.18
C GLU A 268 -8.25 -6.18 -4.84
N GLY A 269 -9.31 -6.84 -5.34
CA GLY A 269 -9.21 -8.10 -6.09
C GLY A 269 -8.58 -7.94 -7.48
N ASP A 270 -8.78 -6.78 -8.12
CA ASP A 270 -8.25 -6.48 -9.45
C ASP A 270 -6.82 -5.90 -9.40
N PHE A 271 -6.36 -5.50 -8.20
CA PHE A 271 -5.07 -4.86 -7.99
C PHE A 271 -3.89 -5.65 -8.55
N GLU A 272 -3.80 -6.95 -8.27
CA GLU A 272 -2.67 -7.75 -8.72
C GLU A 272 -2.63 -7.88 -10.25
N GLN A 273 -3.80 -7.94 -10.90
CA GLN A 273 -3.90 -7.96 -12.36
C GLN A 273 -3.48 -6.61 -12.95
N VAL A 274 -4.02 -5.50 -12.45
CA VAL A 274 -3.67 -4.13 -12.86
C VAL A 274 -2.17 -3.88 -12.69
N TYR A 275 -1.63 -4.22 -11.52
CA TYR A 275 -0.21 -4.07 -11.21
C TYR A 275 0.68 -4.87 -12.16
N THR A 276 0.31 -6.14 -12.41
CA THR A 276 1.05 -7.04 -13.31
C THR A 276 1.01 -6.53 -14.74
N ASN A 277 -0.16 -6.16 -15.26
CA ASN A 277 -0.31 -5.64 -16.61
C ASN A 277 0.52 -4.36 -16.83
N ILE A 278 0.49 -3.41 -15.88
CA ILE A 278 1.31 -2.19 -15.94
C ILE A 278 2.80 -2.53 -15.96
N LYS A 279 3.23 -3.47 -15.11
CA LYS A 279 4.64 -3.88 -15.02
C LYS A 279 5.10 -4.57 -16.31
N ASP A 280 4.30 -5.46 -16.85
CA ASP A 280 4.60 -6.20 -18.08
C ASP A 280 4.57 -5.27 -19.30
N ALA A 281 3.59 -4.37 -19.40
CA ALA A 281 3.56 -3.33 -20.44
C ALA A 281 4.79 -2.42 -20.35
N SER A 282 5.20 -2.01 -19.14
CA SER A 282 6.42 -1.22 -18.93
C SER A 282 7.70 -1.98 -19.31
N LYS A 283 7.74 -3.30 -19.09
CA LYS A 283 8.85 -4.15 -19.52
C LYS A 283 8.89 -4.28 -21.04
N GLN A 284 7.78 -4.66 -21.66
CA GLN A 284 7.68 -4.83 -23.12
C GLN A 284 7.97 -3.51 -23.86
N LEU A 285 7.51 -2.36 -23.34
CA LEU A 285 7.82 -1.05 -23.93
C LEU A 285 9.33 -0.73 -23.89
N ARG A 286 10.03 -1.13 -22.83
CA ARG A 286 11.50 -0.99 -22.74
C ARG A 286 12.22 -1.91 -23.73
N GLU A 287 11.74 -3.14 -23.87
CA GLU A 287 12.30 -4.11 -24.83
C GLU A 287 12.10 -3.63 -26.27
N LEU A 288 10.88 -3.20 -26.62
CA LEU A 288 10.56 -2.58 -27.92
C LEU A 288 11.48 -1.40 -28.20
N TYR A 289 11.67 -0.52 -27.22
CA TYR A 289 12.58 0.62 -27.36
C TYR A 289 14.03 0.18 -27.66
N ASN A 290 14.54 -0.80 -26.91
CA ASN A 290 15.90 -1.29 -27.10
C ASN A 290 16.08 -1.94 -28.48
N ASN A 291 15.07 -2.67 -28.97
CA ASN A 291 15.05 -3.26 -30.29
C ASN A 291 15.03 -2.20 -31.40
N ILE A 292 14.24 -1.13 -31.23
CA ILE A 292 14.21 0.03 -32.13
C ILE A 292 15.56 0.77 -32.13
N LYS A 293 16.30 0.81 -31.02
CA LYS A 293 17.58 1.51 -30.94
C LYS A 293 18.76 0.66 -31.46
N GLY A 294 18.73 -0.64 -31.22
CA GLY A 294 19.81 -1.58 -31.51
C GLY A 294 19.83 -2.12 -32.94
N GLY A 295 18.74 -1.99 -33.69
CA GLY A 295 18.65 -2.25 -35.13
C GLY A 295 18.72 -0.99 -35.96
#